data_AF-A0A9X0I743-F1
#
_entry.id   AF-A0A9X0I743-F1
#
_cell.length_a   1.000
_cell.length_b   1.000
_cell.length_c   1.000
_cell.angle_alpha   90.00
_cell.angle_beta   90.00
_cell.angle_gamma   90.00
#
_symmetry.space_group_name_H-M   'P 1'
#
loop_
_entity.id
_entity.type
_entity.pdbx_description
1 polymer ?
#
loop_
_entity_poly.entity_id
_entity_poly.type
_entity_poly.pdbx_seq_one_letter_code
_entity_poly.pdbx_strand_id
1 'polypeptide(L)'
;MTARTQEEIVTRIRALRAHRRDIFGFREEVLVEALDLDHARQLLGPGTPGGWTPRVDHETYARDYLRFAIGKIIDHRGNSASRSVDKLGELAWLLGRDDIVRAMDHTSYPMYGAPTVKAFADGFGWPFLDDLDSDDQRALARMADGQQCDPQGCQRGCAD
;
A
#
# COMPACT_ATOMS: atom_id res chain seq x y z
N MET A 1 -3.97 10.44 14.92
CA MET A 1 -3.50 10.64 13.52
C MET A 1 -4.51 11.52 12.83
N THR A 2 -4.08 12.48 12.03
CA THR A 2 -5.00 13.38 11.31
C THR A 2 -4.91 13.04 9.83
N ALA A 3 -6.03 12.61 9.26
CA ALA A 3 -6.10 12.33 7.83
C ALA A 3 -5.93 13.60 7.00
N ARG A 4 -5.47 13.43 5.76
CA ARG A 4 -5.32 14.51 4.79
C ARG A 4 -6.65 15.16 4.46
N THR A 5 -6.63 16.47 4.20
CA THR A 5 -7.83 17.20 3.78
C THR A 5 -8.21 16.84 2.35
N GLN A 6 -9.46 17.13 1.99
CA GLN A 6 -9.99 16.90 0.65
C GLN A 6 -9.17 17.66 -0.41
N GLU A 7 -8.77 18.91 -0.11
CA GLU A 7 -7.94 19.74 -0.99
C GLU A 7 -6.53 19.18 -1.15
N GLU A 8 -5.92 18.65 -0.09
CA GLU A 8 -4.62 17.97 -0.16
C GLU A 8 -4.71 16.74 -1.06
N ILE A 9 -5.76 15.92 -0.89
CA ILE A 9 -6.00 14.71 -1.67
C ILE A 9 -6.16 15.06 -3.16
N VAL A 10 -7.00 16.06 -3.49
CA VAL A 10 -7.19 16.54 -4.87
C VAL A 10 -5.87 17.02 -5.47
N THR A 11 -5.09 17.79 -4.70
CA THR A 11 -3.79 18.30 -5.15
C THR A 11 -2.83 17.16 -5.45
N ARG A 12 -2.79 16.14 -4.61
CA ARG A 12 -1.95 14.96 -4.82
C ARG A 12 -2.35 14.15 -6.04
N ILE A 13 -3.65 13.91 -6.27
CA ILE A 13 -4.13 13.22 -7.48
C ILE A 13 -3.71 13.97 -8.74
N ARG A 14 -3.87 15.30 -8.77
CA ARG A 14 -3.43 16.13 -9.90
C ARG A 14 -1.93 15.98 -10.15
N ALA A 15 -1.11 15.94 -9.10
CA ALA A 15 0.34 15.72 -9.21
C ALA A 15 0.68 14.32 -9.75
N LEU A 16 -0.01 13.26 -9.31
CA LEU A 16 0.18 11.90 -9.83
C LEU A 16 -0.08 11.83 -11.34
N ARG A 17 -1.19 12.43 -11.78
CA ARG A 17 -1.57 12.52 -13.20
C ARG A 17 -0.55 13.32 -14.02
N ALA A 18 -0.16 14.50 -13.53
CA ALA A 18 0.78 15.38 -14.24
C ALA A 18 2.16 14.73 -14.46
N HIS A 19 2.64 13.97 -13.47
CA HIS A 19 3.96 13.34 -13.53
C HIS A 19 3.95 11.90 -14.07
N ARG A 20 2.78 11.34 -14.42
CA ARG A 20 2.62 9.94 -14.86
C ARG A 20 3.28 8.93 -13.90
N ARG A 21 3.23 9.24 -12.60
CA ARG A 21 3.84 8.41 -11.52
C ARG A 21 2.93 7.30 -11.03
N ASP A 22 1.77 7.15 -11.67
CA ASP A 22 0.75 6.15 -11.34
C ASP A 22 0.20 5.54 -12.64
N ILE A 23 1.07 4.84 -13.38
CA ILE A 23 0.77 4.31 -14.72
C ILE A 23 -0.48 3.42 -14.70
N PHE A 24 -0.68 2.67 -13.61
CA PHE A 24 -1.79 1.73 -13.45
C PHE A 24 -2.96 2.29 -12.62
N GLY A 25 -2.86 3.52 -12.11
CA GLY A 25 -3.94 4.17 -11.37
C GLY A 25 -4.17 3.67 -9.94
N PHE A 26 -3.27 2.85 -9.38
CA PHE A 26 -3.47 2.23 -8.07
C PHE A 26 -3.36 3.22 -6.92
N ARG A 27 -2.50 4.24 -7.09
CA ARG A 27 -2.32 5.29 -6.09
C ARG A 27 -3.50 6.24 -6.10
N GLU A 28 -3.92 6.64 -7.29
CA GLU A 28 -5.09 7.46 -7.52
C GLU A 28 -6.37 6.78 -7.01
N GLU A 29 -6.53 5.47 -7.21
CA GLU A 29 -7.67 4.70 -6.71
C GLU A 29 -7.88 4.91 -5.20
N VAL A 30 -6.81 4.76 -4.40
CA VAL A 30 -6.86 4.95 -2.94
C VAL A 30 -7.32 6.35 -2.57
N LEU A 31 -6.79 7.36 -3.25
CA LEU A 31 -7.05 8.77 -2.98
C LEU A 31 -8.47 9.17 -3.41
N VAL A 32 -8.90 8.72 -4.58
CA VAL A 32 -10.24 8.98 -5.10
C VAL A 32 -11.30 8.43 -4.16
N GLU A 33 -11.13 7.20 -3.66
CA GLU A 33 -12.07 6.58 -2.72
C GLU A 33 -12.18 7.31 -1.37
N ALA A 34 -11.25 8.20 -1.05
CA ALA A 34 -11.28 9.05 0.15
C ALA A 34 -11.96 10.41 -0.07
N LEU A 35 -12.31 10.75 -1.31
CA LEU A 35 -12.93 12.04 -1.62
C LEU A 35 -14.42 12.03 -1.35
N ASP A 36 -14.93 13.14 -0.80
CA ASP A 36 -16.36 13.42 -0.84
C ASP A 36 -16.86 13.60 -2.29
N LEU A 37 -18.18 13.63 -2.46
CA LEU A 37 -18.79 13.70 -3.78
C LEU A 37 -18.41 14.98 -4.55
N ASP A 38 -18.29 16.12 -3.87
CA ASP A 38 -18.01 17.39 -4.52
C ASP A 38 -16.58 17.45 -5.05
N HIS A 39 -15.61 16.94 -4.29
CA HIS A 39 -14.22 16.83 -4.71
C HIS A 39 -14.01 15.72 -5.74
N ALA A 40 -14.68 14.57 -5.61
CA ALA A 40 -14.63 13.49 -6.58
C ALA A 40 -15.13 13.95 -7.97
N ARG A 41 -16.21 14.74 -8.02
CA ARG A 41 -16.76 15.32 -9.26
C ARG A 41 -15.75 16.20 -10.00
N GLN A 42 -14.87 16.90 -9.29
CA GLN A 42 -13.81 17.71 -9.91
C GLN A 42 -12.80 16.88 -10.70
N LEU A 43 -12.72 15.56 -10.43
CA LEU A 43 -11.70 14.67 -10.99
C LEU A 43 -12.27 13.61 -11.94
N LEU A 44 -13.50 13.15 -11.70
CA LEU A 44 -14.16 12.05 -12.42
C LEU A 44 -15.16 12.54 -13.49
N GLY A 45 -15.53 13.83 -13.47
CA GLY A 45 -16.46 14.41 -14.42
C GLY A 45 -17.94 14.05 -14.16
N PRO A 46 -18.85 14.41 -15.10
CA PRO A 46 -20.30 14.35 -14.90
C PRO A 46 -20.90 12.93 -14.80
N GLY A 47 -20.10 11.88 -15.01
CA GLY A 47 -20.52 10.48 -14.88
C GLY A 47 -20.42 9.92 -13.45
N THR A 48 -20.08 10.73 -12.46
CA THR A 48 -19.92 10.26 -11.07
C THR A 48 -21.26 9.72 -10.54
N PRO A 49 -21.33 8.45 -10.08
CA PRO A 49 -22.59 7.85 -9.64
C PRO A 49 -23.26 8.67 -8.53
N GLY A 50 -24.58 8.83 -8.60
CA GLY A 50 -25.36 9.50 -7.55
C GLY A 50 -25.29 8.85 -6.17
N GLY A 51 -24.74 7.63 -6.08
CA GLY A 51 -24.53 6.87 -4.84
C GLY A 51 -23.08 6.89 -4.31
N TRP A 52 -22.29 7.92 -4.64
CA TRP A 52 -20.92 8.04 -4.16
C TRP A 52 -20.85 8.01 -2.64
N THR A 53 -20.13 7.02 -2.10
CA THR A 53 -19.91 6.88 -0.66
C THR A 53 -18.42 6.89 -0.41
N PRO A 54 -17.85 7.96 0.18
CA PRO A 54 -16.45 8.01 0.50
C PRO A 54 -16.10 6.94 1.54
N ARG A 55 -14.87 6.42 1.46
CA ARG A 55 -14.26 5.71 2.58
C ARG A 55 -14.01 6.73 3.70
N VAL A 56 -14.53 6.47 4.89
CA VAL A 56 -14.32 7.33 6.06
C VAL A 56 -13.35 6.71 7.07
N ASP A 57 -13.34 5.38 7.18
CA ASP A 57 -12.42 4.65 8.07
C ASP A 57 -11.18 4.16 7.29
N HIS A 58 -10.24 5.08 7.11
CA HIS A 58 -9.00 4.79 6.39
C HIS A 58 -8.05 3.90 7.18
N GLU A 59 -8.07 3.98 8.52
CA GLU A 59 -7.15 3.22 9.36
C GLU A 59 -7.51 1.73 9.34
N THR A 60 -8.79 1.39 9.55
CA THR A 60 -9.25 0.00 9.47
C THR A 60 -9.00 -0.57 8.09
N TYR A 61 -9.34 0.19 7.03
CA TYR A 61 -9.04 -0.24 5.66
C TYR A 61 -7.55 -0.50 5.44
N ALA A 62 -6.68 0.38 5.94
CA ALA A 62 -5.23 0.19 5.80
C ALA A 62 -4.71 -1.04 6.54
N ARG A 63 -5.26 -1.34 7.73
CA ARG A 63 -4.92 -2.55 8.49
C ARG A 63 -5.36 -3.82 7.76
N ASP A 64 -6.55 -3.82 7.19
CA ASP A 64 -7.03 -4.95 6.39
C ASP A 64 -6.25 -5.09 5.07
N TYR A 65 -5.89 -3.97 4.44
CA TYR A 65 -5.08 -3.97 3.23
C TYR A 65 -3.65 -4.45 3.49
N LEU A 66 -3.08 -4.18 4.66
CA LEU A 66 -1.78 -4.73 5.09
C LEU A 66 -1.83 -6.26 5.15
N ARG A 67 -2.86 -6.84 5.78
CA ARG A 67 -3.06 -8.30 5.82
C ARG A 67 -3.18 -8.90 4.43
N PHE A 68 -3.93 -8.24 3.55
CA PHE A 68 -4.02 -8.63 2.15
C PHE A 68 -2.65 -8.59 1.45
N ALA A 69 -1.87 -7.52 1.65
CA ALA A 69 -0.55 -7.34 1.05
C ALA A 69 0.45 -8.42 1.49
N ILE A 70 0.47 -8.74 2.79
CA ILE A 70 1.27 -9.82 3.37
C ILE A 70 0.96 -11.15 2.66
N GLY A 71 -0.32 -11.49 2.50
CA GLY A 71 -0.72 -12.68 1.77
C GLY A 71 -0.21 -12.69 0.32
N LYS A 72 -0.17 -11.54 -0.37
CA LYS A 72 0.38 -11.47 -1.74
C LYS A 72 1.88 -11.67 -1.82
N ILE A 73 2.61 -11.26 -0.79
CA ILE A 73 4.05 -11.52 -0.67
C ILE A 73 4.29 -13.02 -0.46
N ILE A 74 3.60 -13.63 0.52
CA ILE A 74 3.73 -15.07 0.83
C ILE A 74 3.34 -15.94 -0.38
N ASP A 75 2.30 -15.56 -1.10
CA ASP A 75 1.86 -16.26 -2.32
C ASP A 75 2.76 -15.98 -3.55
N HIS A 76 3.84 -15.20 -3.41
CA HIS A 76 4.77 -14.85 -4.48
C HIS A 76 4.09 -14.16 -5.68
N ARG A 77 3.05 -13.34 -5.43
CA ARG A 77 2.23 -12.69 -6.46
C ARG A 77 2.79 -11.33 -6.86
N GLY A 78 3.89 -11.32 -7.63
CA GLY A 78 4.59 -10.14 -8.17
C GLY A 78 3.73 -8.89 -8.41
N ASN A 79 2.84 -8.94 -9.39
CA ASN A 79 2.01 -7.79 -9.77
C ASN A 79 1.08 -7.33 -8.63
N SER A 80 0.54 -8.27 -7.86
CA SER A 80 -0.36 -7.95 -6.75
C SER A 80 0.39 -7.34 -5.57
N ALA A 81 1.60 -7.83 -5.29
CA ALA A 81 2.45 -7.30 -4.24
C ALA A 81 2.95 -5.90 -4.58
N SER A 82 3.34 -5.67 -5.84
CA SER A 82 3.80 -4.36 -6.33
C SER A 82 2.71 -3.30 -6.22
N ARG A 83 1.51 -3.64 -6.69
CA ARG A 83 0.31 -2.81 -6.46
C ARG A 83 0.06 -2.54 -4.98
N SER A 84 0.32 -3.52 -4.11
CA SER A 84 0.04 -3.37 -2.69
C SER A 84 0.99 -2.37 -2.03
N VAL A 85 2.26 -2.33 -2.45
CA VAL A 85 3.22 -1.31 -2.00
C VAL A 85 2.74 0.09 -2.38
N ASP A 86 2.33 0.30 -3.63
CA ASP A 86 1.79 1.60 -4.09
C ASP A 86 0.60 2.04 -3.22
N LYS A 87 -0.35 1.14 -2.99
CA LYS A 87 -1.56 1.44 -2.22
C LYS A 87 -1.28 1.70 -0.74
N LEU A 88 -0.41 0.91 -0.11
CA LEU A 88 -0.02 1.12 1.28
C LEU A 88 0.73 2.44 1.46
N GLY A 89 1.58 2.83 0.51
CA GLY A 89 2.24 4.14 0.52
C GLY A 89 1.25 5.30 0.50
N GLU A 90 0.21 5.20 -0.34
CA GLU A 90 -0.86 6.21 -0.36
C GLU A 90 -1.73 6.21 0.89
N LEU A 91 -2.00 5.05 1.48
CA LEU A 91 -2.73 4.95 2.74
C LEU A 91 -1.94 5.59 3.90
N ALA A 92 -0.62 5.37 3.96
CA ALA A 92 0.24 6.05 4.94
C ALA A 92 0.19 7.57 4.75
N TRP A 93 0.30 8.05 3.51
CA TRP A 93 0.21 9.47 3.20
C TRP A 93 -1.15 10.06 3.59
N LEU A 94 -2.24 9.36 3.25
CA LEU A 94 -3.63 9.74 3.55
C LEU A 94 -3.87 9.85 5.07
N LEU A 95 -3.23 8.98 5.86
CA LEU A 95 -3.29 8.99 7.33
C LEU A 95 -2.35 10.04 7.97
N GLY A 96 -1.71 10.89 7.17
CA GLY A 96 -0.81 11.96 7.64
C GLY A 96 0.53 11.43 8.15
N ARG A 97 0.93 10.21 7.78
CA ARG A 97 2.16 9.55 8.23
C ARG A 97 3.29 9.67 7.21
N ASP A 98 3.73 10.91 6.97
CA ASP A 98 4.85 11.18 6.05
C ASP A 98 6.17 10.53 6.51
N ASP A 99 6.32 10.28 7.80
CA ASP A 99 7.43 9.51 8.36
C ASP A 99 7.44 8.07 7.84
N ILE A 100 6.27 7.44 7.74
CA ILE A 100 6.12 6.09 7.21
C ILE A 100 6.31 6.08 5.70
N VAL A 101 5.74 7.06 4.97
CA VAL A 101 5.98 7.19 3.52
C VAL A 101 7.47 7.28 3.23
N ARG A 102 8.20 8.13 3.97
CA ARG A 102 9.66 8.19 3.84
C ARG A 102 10.33 6.87 4.19
N ALA A 103 9.92 6.20 5.27
CA ALA A 103 10.50 4.90 5.63
C ALA A 103 10.33 3.87 4.52
N MET A 104 9.15 3.80 3.90
CA MET A 104 8.88 2.95 2.74
C MET A 104 9.76 3.33 1.54
N ASP A 105 9.87 4.62 1.21
CA ASP A 105 10.67 5.10 0.07
C ASP A 105 12.18 4.80 0.21
N HIS A 106 12.69 4.62 1.44
CA HIS A 106 14.09 4.25 1.69
C HIS A 106 14.36 2.74 1.59
N THR A 107 13.32 1.92 1.42
CA THR A 107 13.50 0.48 1.21
C THR A 107 13.73 0.18 -0.27
N SER A 108 14.53 -0.85 -0.54
CA SER A 108 14.55 -1.47 -1.87
C SER A 108 13.28 -2.33 -2.07
N TYR A 109 13.02 -2.74 -3.32
CA TYR A 109 11.91 -3.65 -3.67
C TYR A 109 12.38 -5.10 -3.96
N PRO A 110 13.17 -5.78 -3.10
CA PRO A 110 13.43 -7.20 -3.27
C PRO A 110 12.22 -7.99 -2.73
N MET A 111 12.19 -9.29 -3.02
CA MET A 111 11.28 -10.23 -2.35
C MET A 111 9.81 -9.76 -2.32
N TYR A 112 9.30 -9.37 -3.49
CA TYR A 112 7.90 -8.91 -3.64
C TYR A 112 7.55 -7.65 -2.83
N GLY A 113 8.53 -6.84 -2.44
CA GLY A 113 8.32 -5.62 -1.67
C GLY A 113 8.14 -5.86 -0.16
N ALA A 114 8.51 -7.04 0.34
CA ALA A 114 8.39 -7.37 1.75
C ALA A 114 9.06 -6.35 2.70
N PRO A 115 10.28 -5.84 2.42
CA PRO A 115 10.88 -4.81 3.28
C PRO A 115 10.04 -3.53 3.33
N THR A 116 9.47 -3.11 2.20
CA THR A 116 8.62 -1.91 2.11
C THR A 116 7.32 -2.08 2.91
N VAL A 117 6.67 -3.24 2.81
CA VAL A 117 5.46 -3.53 3.59
C VAL A 117 5.76 -3.67 5.08
N LYS A 118 6.94 -4.20 5.44
CA LYS A 118 7.39 -4.22 6.83
C LYS A 118 7.59 -2.80 7.38
N ALA A 119 8.22 -1.90 6.63
CA ALA A 119 8.40 -0.52 7.05
C ALA A 119 7.06 0.20 7.30
N PHE A 120 6.04 -0.11 6.49
CA PHE A 120 4.68 0.34 6.73
C PHE A 120 4.14 -0.18 8.06
N ALA A 121 4.18 -1.51 8.29
CA ALA A 121 3.67 -2.13 9.50
C ALA A 121 4.38 -1.62 10.76
N ASP A 122 5.72 -1.59 10.76
CA ASP A 122 6.55 -1.11 11.85
C ASP A 122 6.23 0.36 12.22
N GLY A 123 6.06 1.22 11.20
CA GLY A 123 5.77 2.63 11.39
C GLY A 123 4.44 2.90 12.12
N PHE A 124 3.46 2.00 11.95
CA PHE A 124 2.19 2.06 12.67
C PHE A 124 2.19 1.23 13.97
N GLY A 125 3.24 0.44 14.23
CA GLY A 125 3.25 -0.54 15.32
C GLY A 125 2.21 -1.64 15.11
N TRP A 126 1.93 -2.01 13.86
CA TRP A 126 0.95 -3.04 13.51
C TRP A 126 1.61 -4.40 13.30
N PRO A 127 0.87 -5.50 13.53
CA PRO A 127 1.34 -6.85 13.24
C PRO A 127 1.81 -7.02 11.79
N PHE A 128 3.00 -7.60 11.63
CA PHE A 128 3.53 -8.01 10.33
C PHE A 128 3.71 -9.53 10.22
N LEU A 129 4.05 -10.18 11.33
CA LEU A 129 4.31 -11.62 11.40
C LEU A 129 3.24 -12.38 12.20
N ASP A 130 2.32 -11.66 12.84
CA ASP A 130 1.32 -12.28 13.70
C ASP A 130 0.23 -12.94 12.83
N ASP A 131 -0.43 -13.96 13.38
CA ASP A 131 -1.48 -14.74 12.71
C ASP A 131 -1.04 -15.58 11.49
N LEU A 132 0.26 -15.76 11.28
CA LEU A 132 0.82 -16.67 10.27
C LEU A 132 1.18 -18.03 10.88
N ASP A 133 1.18 -19.08 10.05
CA ASP A 133 1.80 -20.34 10.46
C ASP A 133 3.33 -20.21 10.59
N SER A 134 3.96 -21.18 11.23
CA SER A 134 5.39 -21.10 11.53
C SER A 134 6.28 -21.05 10.29
N ASP A 135 5.83 -21.61 9.17
CA ASP A 135 6.63 -21.70 7.95
C ASP A 135 6.54 -20.39 7.17
N ASP A 136 5.33 -19.86 7.01
CA ASP A 136 5.06 -18.55 6.42
C ASP A 136 5.71 -17.43 7.23
N GLN A 137 5.66 -17.52 8.56
CA GLN A 137 6.31 -16.55 9.44
C GLN A 137 7.83 -16.50 9.20
N ARG A 138 8.49 -17.66 9.10
CA ARG A 138 9.93 -17.73 8.83
C ARG A 138 10.27 -17.21 7.43
N ALA A 139 9.49 -17.59 6.43
CA ALA A 139 9.70 -17.14 5.05
C ALA A 139 9.53 -15.62 4.93
N LEU A 140 8.47 -15.07 5.52
CA LEU A 140 8.18 -13.64 5.49
C LEU A 140 9.25 -12.83 6.23
N ALA A 141 9.68 -13.28 7.42
CA ALA A 141 10.75 -12.61 8.15
C ALA A 141 12.04 -12.49 7.32
N ARG A 142 12.44 -13.56 6.63
CA ARG A 142 13.60 -13.55 5.72
C ARG A 142 13.42 -12.58 4.56
N MET A 143 12.26 -12.61 3.91
CA MET A 143 11.94 -11.69 2.81
C MET A 143 11.98 -10.23 3.25
N ALA A 144 11.49 -9.94 4.47
CA ALA A 144 11.50 -8.60 5.04
C ALA A 144 12.93 -8.09 5.30
N ASP A 145 13.87 -8.99 5.59
CA ASP A 145 15.31 -8.71 5.71
C ASP A 145 16.02 -8.68 4.33
N GLY A 146 15.28 -8.75 3.23
CA GLY A 146 15.82 -8.77 1.87
C GLY A 146 16.46 -10.10 1.47
N GLN A 147 16.23 -11.18 2.22
CA GLN A 147 16.76 -12.51 1.93
C GLN A 147 15.73 -13.37 1.19
N GLN A 148 16.20 -14.35 0.43
CA GLN A 148 15.32 -15.35 -0.16
C GLN A 148 14.50 -16.05 0.94
N CYS A 149 13.22 -16.22 0.64
CA CYS A 149 12.23 -16.91 1.47
C CYS A 149 12.67 -18.31 1.92
N ASP A 150 13.39 -19.05 1.06
CA ASP A 150 14.03 -20.33 1.38
C ASP A 150 15.56 -20.21 1.17
N PRO A 151 16.40 -20.47 2.19
CA PRO A 151 17.86 -20.42 2.05
C PRO A 151 18.44 -21.48 1.09
N GLN A 152 17.69 -22.55 0.76
CA GLN A 152 18.10 -23.57 -0.21
C GLN A 152 17.69 -23.19 -1.65
N GLY A 153 17.03 -22.04 -1.82
CA GLY A 153 16.53 -21.54 -3.10
C GLY A 153 15.02 -21.69 -3.23
N CYS A 154 14.38 -20.64 -3.73
CA CYS A 154 12.92 -20.61 -3.89
C CYS A 154 12.48 -21.09 -5.27
N GLN A 155 11.75 -22.21 -5.32
CA GLN A 155 11.15 -22.70 -6.57
C GLN A 155 10.04 -21.80 -7.13
N ARG A 156 9.48 -20.90 -6.30
CA ARG A 156 8.46 -19.92 -6.71
C ARG A 156 9.07 -18.61 -7.26
N GLY A 157 10.40 -18.47 -7.23
CA GLY A 157 11.10 -17.34 -7.84
C GLY A 157 11.18 -16.09 -6.98
N CYS A 158 11.54 -16.21 -5.70
CA CYS A 158 12.02 -15.08 -4.89
C CYS A 158 13.19 -14.42 -5.65
N ALA A 159 12.97 -13.23 -6.21
CA ALA A 159 13.99 -12.50 -6.97
C ALA A 159 15.02 -11.88 -6.03
N ASP A 160 16.30 -12.01 -6.39
CA ASP A 160 17.46 -11.42 -5.69
C ASP A 160 17.41 -9.88 -5.70
#